data_AF-A0A934U0S2-F1
#
_entry.id   AF-A0A934U0S2-F1
#
_cell.length_a   1.000
_cell.length_b   1.000
_cell.length_c   1.000
_cell.angle_alpha   90.00
_cell.angle_beta   90.00
_cell.angle_gamma   90.00
#
_symmetry.space_group_name_H-M   'P 1'
#
loop_
_entity.id
_entity.type
_entity.pdbx_description
1 polymer ?
#
loop_
_entity_poly.entity_id
_entity_poly.type
_entity_poly.pdbx_seq_one_letter_code
_entity_poly.pdbx_strand_id
1 'polypeptide(L)'
;MVIPKLVHIHTPGEPVQENVVPASCTVDGSYDEVVYCTACQEEISRETKTIKAPGHELSLVAEVPATATKDGVKSHYACANCEKLFADAEGTQEVTPESLVILAEFVRGDVNKDGIFDSTDVTVLQRVLVEYEVPSYNAVAADVDLDGEVDAIDVTLMQRVLANMTTWDAWDAKHPA
;
A
#
# COMPACT_ATOMS: atom_id res chain seq x y z
N MET A 1 5.82 -69.39 -5.80
CA MET A 1 6.16 -69.28 -4.36
C MET A 1 5.54 -67.99 -3.88
N VAL A 2 4.44 -68.06 -3.13
CA VAL A 2 3.80 -66.87 -2.54
C VAL A 2 4.52 -66.63 -1.21
N ILE A 3 5.28 -65.54 -1.10
CA ILE A 3 5.88 -65.14 0.18
C ILE A 3 4.70 -64.72 1.06
N PRO A 4 4.44 -65.36 2.22
CA PRO A 4 3.35 -64.95 3.09
C PRO A 4 3.62 -63.51 3.54
N LYS A 5 2.62 -62.62 3.36
CA LYS A 5 2.67 -61.24 3.84
C LYS A 5 2.94 -61.31 5.36
N LEU A 6 4.03 -60.71 5.82
CA LEU A 6 4.49 -60.77 7.21
C LEU A 6 3.37 -60.19 8.10
N VAL A 7 2.62 -61.05 8.80
CA VAL A 7 1.49 -60.63 9.63
C VAL A 7 2.06 -60.20 10.98
N HIS A 8 2.33 -58.91 11.12
CA HIS A 8 2.68 -58.29 12.40
C HIS A 8 1.50 -57.48 12.91
N ILE A 9 1.45 -57.26 14.22
CA ILE A 9 0.45 -56.39 14.84
C ILE A 9 0.90 -54.95 14.62
N HIS A 10 0.06 -54.12 13.99
CA HIS A 10 0.36 -52.71 13.80
C HIS A 10 0.34 -52.00 15.15
N THR A 11 1.47 -51.39 15.50
CA THR A 11 1.60 -50.54 16.69
C THR A 11 1.57 -49.08 16.25
N PRO A 12 0.55 -48.30 16.66
CA PRO A 12 0.48 -46.87 16.35
C PRO A 12 1.72 -46.12 16.84
N GLY A 13 2.32 -45.33 15.94
CA GLY A 13 3.34 -44.35 16.31
C GLY A 13 2.74 -43.03 16.78
N GLU A 14 3.61 -42.08 17.10
CA GLU A 14 3.18 -40.69 17.34
C GLU A 14 2.56 -40.11 16.07
N PRO A 15 1.44 -39.37 16.16
CA PRO A 15 0.87 -38.68 15.01
C PRO A 15 1.84 -37.65 14.45
N VAL A 16 1.95 -37.59 13.12
CA VAL A 16 2.72 -36.57 12.39
C VAL A 16 1.79 -35.68 11.59
N GLN A 17 2.17 -34.41 11.40
CA GLN A 17 1.43 -33.50 10.54
C GLN A 17 1.96 -33.56 9.11
N GLU A 18 1.07 -33.82 8.16
CA GLU A 18 1.33 -33.78 6.73
C GLU A 18 0.36 -32.84 6.01
N ASN A 19 0.65 -32.51 4.74
CA ASN A 19 -0.22 -31.71 3.88
C ASN A 19 -0.68 -30.39 4.52
N VAL A 20 0.23 -29.72 5.24
CA VAL A 20 -0.07 -28.48 5.95
C VAL A 20 -0.35 -27.36 4.94
N VAL A 21 -1.58 -26.85 4.99
CA VAL A 21 -2.03 -25.62 4.33
C VAL A 21 -2.23 -24.58 5.43
N PRO A 22 -1.40 -23.52 5.50
CA PRO A 22 -1.58 -22.48 6.51
C PRO A 22 -2.90 -21.73 6.28
N ALA A 23 -3.52 -21.27 7.37
CA ALA A 23 -4.67 -20.38 7.28
C ALA A 23 -4.25 -18.98 6.80
N SER A 24 -5.13 -18.30 6.07
CA SER A 24 -5.02 -16.88 5.76
C SER A 24 -6.03 -16.08 6.61
N CYS A 25 -6.07 -14.75 6.46
CA CYS A 25 -7.04 -13.92 7.20
C CYS A 25 -8.49 -14.34 7.00
N THR A 26 -8.85 -14.88 5.82
CA THR A 26 -10.25 -15.20 5.46
C THR A 26 -10.45 -16.65 5.02
N VAL A 27 -9.39 -17.42 4.84
CA VAL A 27 -9.45 -18.81 4.38
C VAL A 27 -8.86 -19.70 5.46
N ASP A 28 -9.67 -20.64 5.95
CA ASP A 28 -9.22 -21.69 6.87
C ASP A 28 -8.07 -22.49 6.24
N GLY A 29 -7.07 -22.81 7.06
CA GLY A 29 -6.02 -23.75 6.72
C GLY A 29 -6.40 -25.18 7.10
N SER A 30 -5.51 -26.13 6.84
CA SER A 30 -5.68 -27.52 7.26
C SER A 30 -4.36 -28.25 7.40
N TYR A 31 -4.37 -29.38 8.10
CA TYR A 31 -3.29 -30.37 8.04
C TYR A 31 -3.89 -31.76 8.22
N ASP A 32 -3.19 -32.77 7.71
CA ASP A 32 -3.52 -34.17 7.98
C ASP A 32 -2.70 -34.64 9.19
N GLU A 33 -3.39 -35.18 10.19
CA GLU A 33 -2.78 -35.93 11.28
C GLU A 33 -2.71 -37.40 10.85
N VAL A 34 -1.50 -37.89 10.59
CA VAL A 34 -1.26 -39.23 10.06
C VAL A 34 -0.53 -40.07 11.11
N VAL A 35 -1.02 -41.28 11.35
CA VAL A 35 -0.40 -42.24 12.26
C VAL A 35 0.16 -43.39 11.45
N TYR A 36 1.45 -43.62 11.57
CA TYR A 36 2.14 -44.73 10.91
C TYR A 36 2.47 -45.85 11.88
N CYS A 37 2.55 -47.07 11.36
CA CYS A 37 3.07 -48.20 12.13
C CYS A 37 4.56 -48.01 12.43
N THR A 38 4.94 -48.10 13.70
CA THR A 38 6.33 -47.95 14.13
C THR A 38 7.27 -49.02 13.55
N ALA A 39 6.74 -50.17 13.15
CA ALA A 39 7.51 -51.30 12.63
C ALA A 39 7.63 -51.32 11.09
N CYS A 40 6.55 -51.03 10.36
CA CYS A 40 6.51 -51.16 8.90
C CYS A 40 6.23 -49.87 8.13
N GLN A 41 5.96 -48.75 8.82
CA GLN A 41 5.64 -47.44 8.24
C GLN A 41 4.38 -47.42 7.36
N GLU A 42 3.55 -48.46 7.39
CA GLU A 42 2.23 -48.44 6.76
C GLU A 42 1.32 -47.46 7.50
N GLU A 43 0.54 -46.68 6.74
CA GLU A 43 -0.44 -45.73 7.28
C GLU A 43 -1.54 -46.50 8.01
N ILE A 44 -1.72 -46.18 9.30
CA ILE A 44 -2.75 -46.78 10.15
C ILE A 44 -4.01 -45.93 10.10
N SER A 45 -3.88 -44.61 10.17
CA SER A 45 -5.00 -43.68 10.13
C SER A 45 -4.59 -42.30 9.64
N ARG A 46 -5.58 -41.59 9.08
CA ARG A 46 -5.49 -40.20 8.65
C ARG A 46 -6.72 -39.44 9.09
N GLU A 47 -6.53 -38.28 9.69
CA GLU A 47 -7.59 -37.35 10.03
C GLU A 47 -7.21 -35.92 9.61
N THR A 48 -8.06 -35.27 8.82
CA THR A 48 -7.83 -33.86 8.44
C THR A 48 -8.34 -32.94 9.54
N LYS A 49 -7.46 -32.07 10.04
CA LYS A 49 -7.75 -31.02 11.01
C LYS A 49 -7.83 -29.66 10.32
N THR A 50 -8.78 -28.82 10.74
CA THR A 50 -8.95 -27.46 10.23
C THR A 50 -8.24 -26.46 11.14
N ILE A 51 -7.47 -25.55 10.54
CA ILE A 51 -6.92 -24.36 11.20
C ILE A 51 -7.84 -23.20 10.88
N LYS A 52 -8.56 -22.68 11.87
CA LYS A 52 -9.49 -21.57 11.64
C LYS A 52 -8.76 -20.30 11.20
N ALA A 53 -9.32 -19.61 10.22
CA ALA A 53 -8.86 -18.29 9.82
C ALA A 53 -8.87 -17.34 11.03
N PRO A 54 -7.75 -16.68 11.36
CA PRO A 54 -7.69 -15.77 12.50
C PRO A 54 -8.47 -14.48 12.30
N GLY A 55 -8.92 -14.17 11.08
CA GLY A 55 -9.49 -12.88 10.73
C GLY A 55 -8.42 -11.83 10.39
N HIS A 56 -8.87 -10.61 10.14
CA HIS A 56 -8.01 -9.46 9.96
C HIS A 56 -7.65 -8.84 11.32
N GLU A 57 -6.37 -8.50 11.51
CA GLU A 57 -5.92 -7.68 12.63
C GLU A 57 -5.82 -6.24 12.14
N LEU A 58 -6.94 -5.51 12.24
CA LEU A 58 -7.10 -4.18 11.66
C LEU A 58 -6.74 -3.07 12.65
N SER A 59 -6.01 -2.08 12.14
CA SER A 59 -5.71 -0.83 12.83
C SER A 59 -6.25 0.35 12.02
N LEU A 60 -6.90 1.31 12.70
CA LEU A 60 -7.40 2.52 12.06
C LEU A 60 -6.24 3.48 11.75
N VAL A 61 -6.14 3.86 10.49
CA VAL A 61 -5.31 4.96 10.01
C VAL A 61 -6.21 6.18 9.84
N ALA A 62 -5.91 7.23 10.60
CA ALA A 62 -6.68 8.47 10.57
C ALA A 62 -6.56 9.15 9.19
N GLU A 63 -7.59 9.90 8.82
CA GLU A 63 -7.56 10.72 7.61
C GLU A 63 -6.47 11.79 7.70
N VAL A 64 -5.78 11.99 6.59
CA VAL A 64 -4.97 13.17 6.33
C VAL A 64 -5.73 14.01 5.31
N PRO A 65 -6.21 15.21 5.66
CA PRO A 65 -6.97 16.03 4.73
C PRO A 65 -6.07 16.47 3.56
N ALA A 66 -6.67 16.61 2.38
CA ALA A 66 -5.99 17.26 1.27
C ALA A 66 -5.75 18.73 1.60
N THR A 67 -4.68 19.27 1.04
CA THR A 67 -4.43 20.70 1.00
C THR A 67 -4.68 21.23 -0.41
N ALA A 68 -4.47 22.53 -0.60
CA ALA A 68 -4.67 23.19 -1.89
C ALA A 68 -3.82 22.55 -3.02
N THR A 69 -2.58 22.14 -2.71
CA THR A 69 -1.57 21.59 -3.63
C THR A 69 -1.18 20.14 -3.39
N LYS A 70 -1.50 19.57 -2.22
CA LYS A 70 -1.13 18.20 -1.84
C LYS A 70 -2.36 17.34 -1.63
N ASP A 71 -2.35 16.17 -2.23
CA ASP A 71 -3.36 15.16 -2.01
C ASP A 71 -3.41 14.74 -0.54
N GLY A 72 -4.63 14.44 -0.08
CA GLY A 72 -4.90 13.82 1.20
C GLY A 72 -5.10 12.32 1.08
N VAL A 73 -5.33 11.67 2.22
CA VAL A 73 -5.60 10.23 2.33
C VAL A 73 -6.80 10.03 3.24
N LYS A 74 -7.87 9.40 2.74
CA LYS A 74 -9.07 9.05 3.52
C LYS A 74 -8.69 8.15 4.70
N SER A 75 -9.43 8.28 5.80
CA SER A 75 -9.32 7.31 6.90
C SER A 75 -9.59 5.90 6.39
N HIS A 76 -8.79 4.93 6.82
CA HIS A 76 -8.89 3.54 6.37
C HIS A 76 -8.35 2.60 7.45
N TYR A 77 -8.54 1.30 7.26
CA TYR A 77 -8.00 0.26 8.15
C TYR A 77 -6.89 -0.52 7.45
N ALA A 78 -5.79 -0.78 8.15
CA ALA A 78 -4.68 -1.58 7.64
C ALA A 78 -4.56 -2.89 8.44
N CYS A 79 -4.47 -4.01 7.73
CA CYS A 79 -4.32 -5.34 8.34
C CYS A 79 -2.84 -5.68 8.59
N ALA A 80 -2.47 -5.94 9.84
CA ALA A 80 -1.10 -6.35 10.20
C ALA A 80 -0.71 -7.73 9.64
N ASN A 81 -1.70 -8.60 9.35
CA ASN A 81 -1.46 -9.97 8.91
C ASN A 81 -1.29 -10.12 7.40
N CYS A 82 -1.93 -9.27 6.60
CA CYS A 82 -1.92 -9.40 5.13
C CYS A 82 -1.62 -8.11 4.38
N GLU A 83 -1.33 -7.01 5.08
CA GLU A 83 -0.94 -5.71 4.53
C GLU A 83 -1.99 -5.05 3.62
N LYS A 84 -3.19 -5.64 3.52
CA LYS A 84 -4.33 -5.08 2.79
C LYS A 84 -4.96 -3.92 3.54
N LEU A 85 -5.59 -3.03 2.77
CA LEU A 85 -6.31 -1.86 3.24
C LEU A 85 -7.82 -2.07 3.12
N PHE A 86 -8.59 -1.52 4.05
CA PHE A 86 -10.04 -1.67 4.10
C PHE A 86 -10.74 -0.35 4.44
N ALA A 87 -11.95 -0.16 3.92
CA ALA A 87 -12.79 1.00 4.24
C ALA A 87 -13.56 0.85 5.56
N ASP A 88 -13.68 -0.37 6.08
CA ASP A 88 -14.47 -0.71 7.26
C ASP A 88 -13.65 -1.47 8.32
N ALA A 89 -14.11 -1.38 9.58
CA ALA A 89 -13.49 -2.02 10.72
C ALA A 89 -13.62 -3.56 10.72
N GLU A 90 -14.49 -4.12 9.87
CA GLU A 90 -14.72 -5.57 9.79
C GLU A 90 -13.86 -6.24 8.71
N GLY A 91 -13.13 -5.46 7.90
CA GLY A 91 -12.25 -5.98 6.86
C GLY A 91 -13.01 -6.61 5.69
N THR A 92 -14.21 -6.11 5.39
CA THR A 92 -15.07 -6.67 4.34
C THR A 92 -14.99 -5.90 3.02
N GLN A 93 -14.57 -4.64 3.05
CA GLN A 93 -14.45 -3.75 1.91
C GLN A 93 -12.98 -3.42 1.68
N GLU A 94 -12.30 -4.31 0.96
CA GLU A 94 -10.92 -4.09 0.54
C GLU A 94 -10.82 -2.87 -0.40
N VAL A 95 -9.82 -2.04 -0.18
CA VAL A 95 -9.55 -0.82 -0.96
C VAL A 95 -8.09 -0.79 -1.40
N THR A 96 -7.79 0.02 -2.41
CA THR A 96 -6.43 0.24 -2.88
C THR A 96 -5.94 1.63 -2.46
N PRO A 97 -4.62 1.87 -2.39
CA PRO A 97 -4.06 3.18 -2.07
C PRO A 97 -4.63 4.30 -2.97
N GLU A 98 -4.86 4.04 -4.25
CA GLU A 98 -5.36 5.02 -5.21
C GLU A 98 -6.79 5.46 -4.89
N SER A 99 -7.63 4.55 -4.39
CA SER A 99 -9.03 4.85 -4.02
C SER A 99 -9.15 5.67 -2.73
N LEU A 100 -8.08 5.69 -1.93
CA LEU A 100 -7.97 6.45 -0.69
C LEU A 100 -7.49 7.88 -0.91
N VAL A 101 -7.00 8.21 -2.10
CA VAL A 101 -6.53 9.55 -2.43
C VAL A 101 -7.69 10.55 -2.39
N ILE A 102 -7.49 11.64 -1.65
CA ILE A 102 -8.32 12.85 -1.71
C ILE A 102 -7.54 13.82 -2.58
N LEU A 103 -8.02 14.11 -3.78
CA LEU A 103 -7.30 14.97 -4.72
C LEU A 103 -7.19 16.40 -4.20
N ALA A 104 -6.02 17.00 -4.38
CA ALA A 104 -5.80 18.43 -4.21
C ALA A 104 -6.71 19.26 -5.14
N GLU A 105 -6.95 20.52 -4.76
CA GLU A 105 -7.79 21.42 -5.56
C GLU A 105 -7.14 21.80 -6.90
N PHE A 106 -5.80 21.83 -6.96
CA PHE A 106 -5.03 22.13 -8.17
C PHE A 106 -3.69 21.40 -8.17
N VAL A 107 -3.10 21.31 -9.37
CA VAL A 107 -1.78 20.69 -9.56
C VAL A 107 -0.69 21.64 -9.07
N ARG A 108 0.18 21.19 -8.16
CA ARG A 108 1.35 21.97 -7.73
C ARG A 108 2.23 22.31 -8.94
N GLY A 109 2.55 23.58 -9.12
CA GLY A 109 3.28 24.09 -10.27
C GLY A 109 2.43 24.38 -11.51
N ASP A 110 1.14 24.05 -11.54
CA ASP A 110 0.22 24.49 -12.62
C ASP A 110 -0.19 25.94 -12.36
N VAL A 111 0.67 26.84 -12.82
CA VAL A 111 0.55 28.28 -12.61
C VAL A 111 -0.47 28.87 -13.58
N ASN A 112 -0.62 28.28 -14.76
CA ASN A 112 -1.47 28.80 -15.84
C ASN A 112 -2.93 28.27 -15.78
N LYS A 113 -3.20 27.27 -14.93
CA LYS A 113 -4.50 26.58 -14.71
C LYS A 113 -4.97 25.74 -15.90
N ASP A 114 -4.06 25.15 -16.66
CA ASP A 114 -4.39 24.23 -17.75
C ASP A 114 -4.55 22.76 -17.29
N GLY A 115 -4.30 22.50 -16.00
CA GLY A 115 -4.41 21.19 -15.36
C GLY A 115 -3.15 20.34 -15.49
N ILE A 116 -2.08 20.87 -16.07
CA ILE A 116 -0.82 20.18 -16.31
C ILE A 116 0.32 21.04 -15.78
N PHE A 117 1.33 20.41 -15.18
CA PHE A 117 2.58 21.08 -14.86
C PHE A 117 3.59 20.85 -15.98
N ASP A 118 3.93 21.89 -16.73
CA ASP A 118 4.94 21.84 -17.79
C ASP A 118 5.80 23.13 -17.90
N SER A 119 6.59 23.24 -18.97
CA SER A 119 7.49 24.39 -19.19
C SER A 119 6.76 25.73 -19.40
N THR A 120 5.48 25.68 -19.76
CA THR A 120 4.61 26.84 -19.92
C THR A 120 4.39 27.50 -18.57
N ASP A 121 4.19 26.73 -17.51
CA ASP A 121 4.01 27.26 -16.15
C ASP A 121 5.25 27.99 -15.67
N VAL A 122 6.44 27.42 -15.92
CA VAL A 122 7.71 28.08 -15.60
C VAL A 122 7.81 29.43 -16.32
N THR A 123 7.39 29.48 -17.58
CA THR A 123 7.40 30.72 -18.36
C THR A 123 6.40 31.74 -17.82
N VAL A 124 5.21 31.29 -17.39
CA VAL A 124 4.20 32.15 -16.77
C VAL A 124 4.72 32.70 -15.45
N LEU A 125 5.31 31.87 -14.60
CA LEU A 125 5.87 32.30 -13.33
C LEU A 125 7.02 33.31 -13.52
N GLN A 126 7.95 33.03 -14.44
CA GLN A 126 9.03 33.97 -14.78
C GLN A 126 8.50 35.33 -15.24
N ARG A 127 7.39 35.36 -15.98
CA ARG A 127 6.71 36.60 -16.40
C ARG A 127 6.10 37.34 -15.21
N VAL A 128 5.46 36.63 -14.29
CA VAL A 128 4.89 37.19 -13.06
C VAL A 128 5.96 37.84 -12.20
N LEU A 129 7.11 37.18 -12.02
CA LEU A 129 8.23 37.71 -11.22
C LEU A 129 8.84 38.99 -11.79
N VAL A 130 8.64 39.28 -13.08
CA VAL A 130 9.03 40.55 -13.72
C VAL A 130 7.85 41.50 -13.92
N GLU A 131 6.78 41.33 -13.13
CA GLU A 131 5.57 42.16 -13.11
C GLU A 131 4.81 42.20 -14.45
N TYR A 132 4.98 41.18 -15.30
CA TYR A 132 4.22 41.07 -16.54
C TYR A 132 2.81 40.52 -16.26
N GLU A 133 1.78 41.20 -16.78
CA GLU A 133 0.39 40.82 -16.56
C GLU A 133 0.03 39.51 -17.27
N VAL A 134 -0.40 38.52 -16.48
CA VAL A 134 -0.86 37.20 -16.97
C VAL A 134 -2.34 36.98 -16.56
N PRO A 135 -3.26 36.76 -17.53
CA PRO A 135 -4.70 36.70 -17.24
C PRO A 135 -5.16 35.49 -16.42
N SER A 136 -4.44 34.37 -16.50
CA SER A 136 -4.74 33.13 -15.76
C SER A 136 -3.51 32.78 -14.94
N TYR A 137 -3.55 33.16 -13.65
CA TYR A 137 -2.48 32.93 -12.70
C TYR A 137 -3.02 32.29 -11.42
N ASN A 138 -2.35 31.26 -10.95
CA ASN A 138 -2.59 30.65 -9.64
C ASN A 138 -1.38 30.87 -8.73
N ALA A 139 -1.44 31.87 -7.85
CA ALA A 139 -0.37 32.15 -6.89
C ALA A 139 -0.12 30.97 -5.93
N VAL A 140 -1.17 30.23 -5.57
CA VAL A 140 -1.04 29.12 -4.63
C VAL A 140 -0.40 27.89 -5.31
N ALA A 141 -0.55 27.75 -6.64
CA ALA A 141 0.18 26.73 -7.39
C ALA A 141 1.61 27.16 -7.73
N ALA A 142 1.88 28.47 -7.69
CA ALA A 142 3.17 29.05 -7.99
C ALA A 142 4.16 28.99 -6.82
N ASP A 143 3.67 29.08 -5.57
CA ASP A 143 4.41 28.75 -4.35
C ASP A 143 4.60 27.22 -4.30
N VAL A 144 5.62 26.76 -5.02
CA VAL A 144 5.91 25.34 -5.18
C VAL A 144 6.89 24.83 -4.15
N ASP A 145 7.56 25.66 -3.36
CA ASP A 145 8.36 25.19 -2.23
C ASP A 145 7.64 25.29 -0.88
N LEU A 146 6.45 25.92 -0.87
CA LEU A 146 5.50 26.02 0.25
C LEU A 146 6.04 26.88 1.39
N ASP A 147 6.88 27.86 1.08
CA ASP A 147 7.40 28.82 2.05
C ASP A 147 6.47 30.03 2.27
N GLY A 148 5.41 30.14 1.46
CA GLY A 148 4.40 31.20 1.54
C GLY A 148 4.73 32.45 0.70
N GLU A 149 5.90 32.47 0.05
CA GLU A 149 6.30 33.49 -0.90
C GLU A 149 6.26 32.91 -2.33
N VAL A 150 6.21 33.79 -3.33
CA VAL A 150 6.35 33.36 -4.73
C VAL A 150 7.54 34.09 -5.33
N ASP A 151 8.64 33.37 -5.54
CA ASP A 151 9.92 33.96 -5.88
C ASP A 151 10.78 33.13 -6.86
N ALA A 152 12.08 33.43 -6.94
CA ALA A 152 13.00 32.74 -7.85
C ALA A 152 13.34 31.30 -7.43
N ILE A 153 13.12 30.95 -6.16
CA ILE A 153 13.30 29.60 -5.63
C ILE A 153 12.23 28.68 -6.23
N ASP A 154 10.98 29.13 -6.32
CA ASP A 154 9.89 28.39 -6.97
C ASP A 154 10.21 28.02 -8.41
N VAL A 155 10.63 29.02 -9.20
CA VAL A 155 11.03 28.83 -10.60
C VAL A 155 12.16 27.79 -10.69
N THR A 156 13.14 27.90 -9.80
CA THR A 156 14.29 26.98 -9.79
C THR A 156 13.84 25.56 -9.45
N LEU A 157 12.93 25.40 -8.49
CA LEU A 157 12.41 24.09 -8.11
C LEU A 157 11.57 23.49 -9.23
N MET A 158 10.66 24.25 -9.85
CA MET A 158 9.90 23.80 -11.01
C MET A 158 10.81 23.29 -12.13
N GLN A 159 11.86 24.05 -12.48
CA GLN A 159 12.83 23.64 -13.50
C GLN A 159 13.54 22.33 -13.13
N ARG A 160 13.91 22.15 -11.85
CA ARG A 160 14.57 20.92 -11.38
C ARG A 160 13.65 19.72 -11.45
N VAL A 161 12.36 19.89 -11.16
CA VAL A 161 11.37 18.82 -11.29
C VAL A 161 11.17 18.45 -12.76
N LEU A 162 10.96 19.42 -13.65
CA LEU A 162 10.84 19.15 -15.10
C LEU A 162 12.10 18.51 -15.70
N ALA A 163 13.28 18.84 -15.15
CA ALA A 163 14.55 18.24 -15.54
C ALA A 163 14.82 16.86 -14.89
N ASN A 164 13.87 16.29 -14.15
CA ASN A 164 14.01 15.03 -13.39
C ASN A 164 15.22 15.04 -12.43
N MET A 165 15.63 16.21 -11.95
CA MET A 165 16.71 16.34 -10.97
C MET A 165 16.23 16.14 -9.53
N THR A 166 14.93 16.34 -9.29
CA THR A 166 14.24 16.14 -8.01
C THR A 166 12.76 15.86 -8.26
N THR A 167 12.04 15.48 -7.21
CA THR A 167 10.57 15.47 -7.16
C THR A 167 10.08 16.43 -6.08
N TRP A 168 8.79 16.75 -6.08
CA TRP A 168 8.15 17.51 -5.01
C TRP A 168 8.39 16.88 -3.63
N ASP A 169 8.10 15.57 -3.50
CA ASP A 169 8.28 14.84 -2.25
C ASP A 169 9.74 14.81 -1.77
N ALA A 170 10.69 14.66 -2.70
CA ALA A 170 12.11 14.62 -2.37
C ALA A 170 12.64 15.99 -1.90
N TRP A 171 12.03 17.09 -2.36
CA TRP A 171 12.32 18.44 -1.87
C TRP A 171 11.73 18.66 -0.48
N ASP A 172 10.45 18.35 -0.31
CA ASP A 172 9.71 18.52 0.95
C ASP A 172 10.33 17.69 2.09
N ALA A 173 10.81 16.47 1.80
CA ALA A 173 11.51 15.64 2.77
C ALA A 173 12.81 16.27 3.32
N LYS A 174 13.39 17.23 2.60
CA LYS A 174 14.60 17.97 3.01
C LYS A 174 14.28 19.37 3.56
N HIS A 175 13.10 19.90 3.25
CA HIS A 175 12.65 21.24 3.63
C HIS A 175 11.23 21.15 4.20
N PRO A 176 11.06 20.62 5.42
CA PRO A 176 9.74 20.63 6.06
C PRO A 176 9.31 22.07 6.36
N ALA A 177 8.06 22.38 6.03
CA ALA A 177 7.39 23.65 6.32
C ALA A 177 7.28 23.94 7.83
#